data_AF-A0A0V1NM83-F1
#
_entry.id   AF-A0A0V1NM83-F1
#
_cell.length_a   1.000
_cell.length_b   1.000
_cell.length_c   1.000
_cell.angle_alpha   90.00
_cell.angle_beta   90.00
_cell.angle_gamma   90.00
#
_symmetry.space_group_name_H-M   'P 1'
#
loop_
_entity.id
_entity.type
_entity.pdbx_description
1 polymer ?
#
loop_
_entity_poly.entity_id
_entity_poly.type
_entity_poly.pdbx_seq_one_letter_code
_entity_poly.pdbx_strand_id
1 'polypeptide(L)'
;LMFLLCLWKVGYFDDTSTAVLVLRIFDAYIKLCRRLQMTYKLEPAGSHAGPFAEHSNGLYSLCTVPNWRNINSGLLRMYEEEVLKKFPVAQHFLFGILLSVEPAGSSCTTLDMSEAVKLQPDDDDFIRRA
;
A
#
# COMPACT_ATOMS: atom_id res chain seq x y z
N LEU A 1 2.41 0.33 -1.37
CA LEU A 1 1.28 0.28 -0.41
C LEU A 1 1.67 -0.45 0.88
N MET A 2 2.24 -1.66 0.81
CA MET A 2 2.74 -2.37 2.01
C MET A 2 3.69 -1.53 2.87
N PHE A 3 4.61 -0.80 2.25
CA PHE A 3 5.48 0.15 2.94
C PHE A 3 4.72 1.25 3.71
N LEU A 4 3.66 1.82 3.13
CA LEU A 4 2.85 2.84 3.81
C LEU A 4 2.06 2.25 4.98
N LEU A 5 1.59 1.00 4.86
CA LEU A 5 0.95 0.27 5.96
C LEU A 5 1.92 0.04 7.12
N CYS A 6 3.18 -0.29 6.82
CA CYS A 6 4.22 -0.41 7.84
C CYS A 6 4.46 0.91 8.59
N LEU A 7 4.55 2.04 7.88
CA LEU A 7 4.74 3.35 8.50
C LEU A 7 3.55 3.77 9.37
N TRP A 8 2.34 3.45 8.93
CA TRP A 8 1.13 3.66 9.75
C TRP A 8 1.15 2.78 11.00
N LYS A 9 1.52 1.50 10.90
CA LYS A 9 1.64 0.61 12.08
C LYS A 9 2.70 1.06 13.08
N VAL A 10 3.76 1.75 12.62
CA VAL A 10 4.80 2.33 13.49
C VAL A 10 4.31 3.60 14.21
N GLY A 11 3.15 4.15 13.85
CA GLY A 11 2.59 5.33 14.50
C GLY A 11 3.20 6.65 14.03
N TYR A 12 3.84 6.67 12.86
CA TYR A 12 4.46 7.89 12.32
C TYR A 12 3.44 8.91 11.79
N PHE A 13 2.19 8.50 11.55
CA PHE A 13 1.15 9.35 10.97
C PHE A 13 0.00 9.57 11.95
N ASP A 14 -0.38 10.84 12.15
CA ASP A 14 -1.58 11.22 12.89
C ASP A 14 -2.85 10.88 12.09
N ASP A 15 -3.86 10.33 12.79
CA ASP A 15 -5.12 9.86 12.22
C ASP A 15 -5.89 10.94 11.44
N THR A 16 -5.68 12.22 11.77
CA THR A 16 -6.37 13.35 11.14
C THR A 16 -5.92 13.60 9.69
N SER A 17 -4.70 13.21 9.32
CA SER A 17 -4.10 13.52 8.00
C SER A 17 -3.74 12.30 7.16
N THR A 18 -3.97 11.08 7.68
CA THR A 18 -3.57 9.83 7.02
C THR A 18 -4.08 9.72 5.59
N ALA A 19 -5.35 10.04 5.33
CA ALA A 19 -5.93 9.95 3.99
C ALA A 19 -5.25 10.89 2.98
N VAL A 20 -5.02 12.15 3.36
CA VAL A 20 -4.39 13.15 2.48
C VAL A 20 -2.95 12.76 2.19
N LEU A 21 -2.24 12.27 3.19
CA LEU A 21 -0.85 11.88 3.08
C LEU A 21 -0.68 10.63 2.20
N VAL A 22 -1.53 9.62 2.38
CA VAL A 22 -1.57 8.44 1.52
C VAL A 22 -1.84 8.85 0.07
N LEU A 23 -2.82 9.73 -0.17
CA LEU A 23 -3.11 10.22 -1.52
C LEU A 23 -1.94 11.00 -2.14
N ARG A 24 -1.27 11.86 -1.37
CA ARG A 24 -0.10 12.64 -1.82
C ARG A 24 1.09 11.75 -2.18
N ILE A 25 1.43 10.80 -1.31
CA ILE A 25 2.55 9.88 -1.55
C ILE A 25 2.21 8.92 -2.70
N PHE A 26 0.97 8.44 -2.76
CA PHE A 26 0.53 7.55 -3.83
C PHE A 26 0.53 8.24 -5.20
N ASP A 27 0.08 9.48 -5.29
CA ASP A 27 0.15 10.26 -6.53
C ASP A 27 1.60 10.47 -7.00
N ALA A 28 2.50 10.82 -6.07
CA ALA A 28 3.93 10.93 -6.38
C ALA A 28 4.53 9.59 -6.84
N TYR A 29 4.15 8.49 -6.19
CA TYR A 29 4.57 7.13 -6.55
C TYR A 29 4.10 6.74 -7.96
N ILE A 30 2.82 6.95 -8.29
CA ILE A 30 2.31 6.60 -9.62
C ILE A 30 2.96 7.47 -10.71
N LYS A 31 3.22 8.76 -10.45
CA LYS A 31 3.98 9.63 -11.36
C LYS A 31 5.40 9.10 -11.59
N LEU A 32 6.08 8.64 -10.53
CA LEU A 32 7.39 8.03 -10.64
C LEU A 32 7.36 6.73 -11.44
N CYS A 33 6.42 5.82 -11.16
CA CYS A 33 6.26 4.56 -11.89
C CYS A 33 6.04 4.81 -13.39
N ARG A 34 5.16 5.76 -13.75
CA ARG A 34 4.93 6.14 -15.16
C ARG A 34 6.21 6.66 -15.82
N ARG A 35 6.98 7.51 -15.14
CA ARG A 35 8.27 7.99 -15.66
C ARG A 35 9.27 6.86 -15.88
N LEU A 36 9.38 5.93 -14.93
CA LEU A 36 10.28 4.78 -15.06
C LEU A 36 9.87 3.87 -16.23
N GLN A 37 8.58 3.55 -16.35
CA GLN A 37 8.04 2.75 -17.46
C GLN A 37 8.37 3.36 -18.82
N MET A 38 8.15 4.67 -18.97
CA MET A 38 8.44 5.39 -20.23
C MET A 38 9.94 5.54 -20.52
N THR A 39 10.76 5.78 -19.49
CA THR A 39 12.20 6.03 -19.65
C THR A 39 12.95 4.75 -19.99
N TYR A 40 12.62 3.66 -19.28
CA TYR A 40 13.30 2.37 -19.46
C TYR A 40 12.63 1.50 -20.52
N LYS A 41 11.60 1.99 -21.22
CA LYS A 41 10.80 1.25 -22.20
C LYS A 41 10.44 -0.15 -21.68
N LEU A 42 10.07 -0.23 -20.41
CA LEU A 42 9.64 -1.49 -19.82
C LEU A 42 8.47 -1.97 -20.66
N GLU A 43 8.60 -3.17 -21.23
CA GLU A 43 7.52 -3.73 -22.02
C GLU A 43 6.26 -3.68 -21.16
N PRO A 44 5.23 -2.94 -21.58
CA PRO A 44 3.96 -3.02 -20.90
C PRO A 44 3.54 -4.48 -20.99
N ALA A 45 2.90 -5.01 -19.95
CA ALA A 45 2.35 -6.37 -19.95
C ALA A 45 1.25 -6.60 -21.03
N GLY A 46 1.13 -5.69 -21.99
CA GLY A 46 0.23 -5.63 -23.14
C GLY A 46 -0.04 -4.17 -23.49
N SER A 47 0.70 -3.56 -24.43
CA SER A 47 0.25 -2.30 -25.06
C SER A 47 -0.25 -2.58 -26.46
N HIS A 48 -1.56 -2.61 -26.60
CA HIS A 48 -2.22 -2.61 -27.89
C HIS A 48 -2.64 -1.17 -28.19
N ALA A 49 -2.17 -0.62 -29.30
CA ALA A 49 -2.71 0.64 -29.82
C ALA A 49 -4.05 0.34 -30.52
N GLY A 50 -5.08 1.15 -30.29
CA GLY A 50 -6.40 0.95 -30.86
C GLY A 50 -7.50 1.69 -30.08
N PRO A 51 -8.78 1.46 -30.41
CA PRO A 51 -9.90 1.94 -29.62
C PRO A 51 -9.84 1.46 -28.16
N PHE A 52 -10.28 2.32 -27.23
CA PHE A 52 -10.25 2.02 -25.79
C PHE A 52 -10.96 0.71 -25.39
N ALA A 53 -12.04 0.38 -26.08
CA ALA A 53 -12.77 -0.87 -25.86
C ALA A 53 -11.96 -2.13 -26.20
N GLU A 54 -10.99 -2.03 -27.12
CA GLU A 54 -10.19 -3.16 -27.60
C GLU A 54 -8.97 -3.39 -26.72
N HIS A 55 -8.25 -2.34 -26.34
CA HIS A 55 -7.04 -2.46 -25.53
C HIS A 55 -7.30 -2.39 -24.01
N SER A 56 -8.51 -2.04 -23.58
CA SER A 56 -8.86 -1.88 -22.16
C SER A 56 -10.31 -2.29 -21.87
N ASN A 57 -10.73 -3.43 -22.44
CA ASN A 57 -12.10 -3.96 -22.32
C ASN A 57 -12.61 -4.01 -20.86
N GLY A 58 -11.78 -4.46 -19.92
CA GLY A 58 -12.14 -4.50 -18.50
C GLY A 58 -12.40 -3.12 -17.88
N LEU A 59 -11.71 -2.06 -18.33
CA LEU A 59 -12.01 -0.69 -17.91
C LEU A 59 -13.21 -0.12 -18.67
N TYR A 60 -13.35 -0.47 -19.94
CA TYR A 60 -14.47 -0.04 -20.78
C TYR A 60 -15.82 -0.59 -20.26
N SER A 61 -15.85 -1.83 -19.77
CA SER A 61 -17.05 -2.40 -19.16
C SER A 61 -17.46 -1.65 -17.89
N LEU A 62 -16.50 -1.12 -17.12
CA LEU A 62 -16.79 -0.30 -15.94
C LEU A 62 -17.45 1.04 -16.28
N CYS A 63 -17.21 1.58 -17.48
CA CYS A 63 -17.87 2.80 -17.94
C CYS A 63 -19.40 2.65 -18.09
N THR A 64 -19.89 1.41 -18.19
CA THR A 64 -21.34 1.13 -18.27
C THR A 64 -22.01 1.06 -16.89
N VAL A 65 -21.24 1.03 -15.80
CA VAL A 65 -21.76 0.96 -14.43
C VAL A 65 -22.13 2.38 -13.95
N PRO A 66 -23.40 2.64 -13.61
CA PRO A 66 -23.87 4.00 -13.34
C PRO A 66 -23.42 4.58 -11.99
N ASN A 67 -22.98 3.73 -11.05
CA ASN A 67 -22.73 4.12 -9.66
C ASN A 67 -21.29 3.85 -9.23
N TRP A 68 -20.58 4.90 -8.79
CA TRP A 68 -19.22 4.79 -8.25
C TRP A 68 -19.09 3.87 -7.04
N ARG A 69 -20.14 3.76 -6.22
CA ARG A 69 -20.17 2.81 -5.09
C ARG A 69 -20.04 1.37 -5.56
N ASN A 70 -20.76 1.02 -6.64
CA ASN A 70 -20.73 -0.32 -7.20
C ASN A 70 -19.37 -0.59 -7.87
N ILE A 71 -18.84 0.39 -8.61
CA ILE A 71 -17.49 0.31 -9.19
C ILE A 71 -16.45 0.06 -8.09
N ASN A 72 -16.43 0.85 -7.01
CA ASN A 72 -15.47 0.69 -5.92
C ASN A 72 -15.59 -0.68 -5.25
N SER A 73 -16.82 -1.14 -4.98
CA SER A 73 -17.03 -2.47 -4.39
C SER A 73 -16.57 -3.61 -5.32
N GLY A 74 -16.79 -3.47 -6.63
CA GLY A 74 -16.37 -4.44 -7.63
C GLY A 74 -14.85 -4.47 -7.79
N LEU A 75 -14.20 -3.30 -7.86
CA LEU A 75 -12.75 -3.18 -7.92
C LEU A 75 -12.07 -3.73 -6.67
N LEU A 76 -12.66 -3.55 -5.49
CA LEU A 76 -12.12 -4.12 -4.25
C LEU A 76 -12.15 -5.66 -4.27
N ARG A 77 -13.28 -6.24 -4.70
CA ARG A 77 -13.40 -7.70 -4.88
C ARG A 77 -12.44 -8.23 -5.94
N MET A 78 -12.33 -7.52 -7.06
CA MET A 78 -11.37 -7.87 -8.12
C MET A 78 -9.94 -7.84 -7.60
N TYR A 79 -9.57 -6.83 -6.80
CA TYR A 79 -8.24 -6.75 -6.19
C TYR A 79 -7.99 -7.92 -5.24
N GLU A 80 -8.98 -8.31 -4.42
CA GLU A 80 -8.86 -9.47 -3.54
C GLU A 80 -8.59 -10.76 -4.33
N GLU A 81 -9.38 -11.04 -5.36
CA GLU A 81 -9.28 -12.28 -6.14
C GLU A 81 -8.07 -12.32 -7.10
N GLU A 82 -7.83 -11.23 -7.83
CA GLU A 82 -6.80 -11.21 -8.89
C GLU A 82 -5.41 -10.81 -8.41
N VAL A 83 -5.30 -10.19 -7.22
CA VAL A 83 -4.02 -9.75 -6.65
C VAL A 83 -3.69 -10.53 -5.40
N LEU A 84 -4.56 -10.50 -4.38
CA LEU A 84 -4.22 -11.06 -3.07
C LEU A 84 -4.28 -12.59 -3.06
N LYS A 85 -5.31 -13.19 -3.68
CA LYS A 85 -5.49 -14.65 -3.74
C LYS A 85 -4.72 -15.31 -4.90
N LYS A 86 -4.10 -14.51 -5.78
CA LYS A 86 -3.37 -15.00 -6.94
C LYS A 86 -1.91 -15.24 -6.58
N PHE A 87 -1.54 -16.49 -6.33
CA PHE A 87 -0.20 -16.86 -5.88
C PHE A 87 0.94 -16.27 -6.74
N PRO A 88 0.92 -16.31 -8.09
CA PRO A 88 1.99 -15.70 -8.90
C PRO A 88 2.17 -14.20 -8.69
N VAL A 89 1.13 -13.50 -8.23
CA VAL A 89 1.17 -12.07 -7.92
C VAL A 89 1.65 -11.87 -6.49
N ALA A 90 1.07 -12.60 -5.54
CA ALA A 90 1.34 -12.46 -4.11
C ALA A 90 2.66 -13.12 -3.64
N GLN A 91 3.28 -13.99 -4.43
CA GLN A 91 4.49 -14.74 -4.06
C GLN A 91 5.67 -13.84 -3.66
N HIS A 92 5.69 -12.59 -4.12
CA HIS A 92 6.74 -11.61 -3.82
C HIS A 92 6.41 -10.73 -2.61
N PHE A 93 5.34 -11.01 -1.88
CA PHE A 93 5.02 -10.30 -0.65
C PHE A 93 6.00 -10.69 0.44
N LEU A 94 6.60 -9.67 1.07
CA LEU A 94 7.55 -9.85 2.16
C LEU A 94 6.79 -9.83 3.48
N PHE A 95 6.94 -10.91 4.25
CA PHE A 95 6.41 -11.03 5.60
C PHE A 95 7.53 -10.79 6.62
N GLY A 96 7.17 -10.19 7.75
CA GLY A 96 8.09 -9.87 8.83
C GLY A 96 7.33 -9.46 10.08
N ILE A 97 8.00 -8.77 11.00
CA ILE A 97 7.40 -8.40 12.30
C ILE A 97 6.20 -7.45 12.17
N LEU A 98 6.19 -6.56 11.17
CA LEU A 98 5.10 -5.59 10.95
C LEU A 98 3.93 -6.18 10.14
N LEU A 99 4.25 -7.12 9.24
CA LEU A 99 3.31 -7.83 8.36
C LEU A 99 3.54 -9.34 8.57
N SER A 100 2.96 -9.88 9.63
CA SER A 100 3.13 -11.28 10.00
C SER A 100 2.34 -12.20 9.08
N VAL A 101 2.88 -13.41 8.85
CA VAL A 101 2.20 -14.52 8.17
C VAL A 101 1.25 -15.27 9.11
N GLU A 102 1.38 -15.03 10.42
CA GLU A 102 0.57 -15.68 11.44
C GLU A 102 -0.92 -15.35 11.29
N PRO A 103 -1.82 -16.29 11.64
CA PRO A 103 -3.25 -16.06 11.56
C PRO A 103 -3.67 -14.79 12.32
N ALA A 104 -4.53 -13.98 11.72
CA ALA A 104 -5.05 -12.79 12.39
C ALA A 104 -5.76 -13.19 13.71
N GLY A 105 -5.26 -12.69 14.83
CA GLY A 105 -5.80 -13.00 16.16
C GLY A 105 -5.11 -14.17 16.89
N SER A 106 -4.10 -14.82 16.29
CA SER A 106 -3.18 -15.63 17.08
C SER A 106 -2.36 -14.71 18.00
N SER A 107 -2.08 -15.16 19.23
CA SER A 107 -1.22 -14.47 20.19
C SER A 107 0.25 -14.57 19.73
N CYS A 108 0.55 -14.03 18.56
CA CYS A 108 1.91 -13.79 18.10
C CYS A 108 2.23 -12.36 18.50
N THR A 109 3.31 -12.18 19.24
CA THR A 109 3.81 -10.93 19.85
C THR A 109 3.71 -9.75 18.88
N THR A 110 2.54 -9.09 18.83
CA THR A 110 2.52 -7.70 18.45
C THR A 110 3.31 -7.05 19.57
N LEU A 111 4.55 -6.64 19.28
CA LEU A 111 5.16 -5.59 20.07
C LEU A 111 4.08 -4.51 20.14
N ASP A 112 3.50 -4.36 21.33
CA ASP A 112 2.70 -3.22 21.66
C ASP A 112 3.64 -2.04 21.52
N MET A 113 3.71 -1.46 20.32
CA MET A 113 4.63 -0.38 20.00
C MET A 113 4.24 0.92 20.72
N SER A 114 3.15 0.91 21.51
CA SER A 114 2.92 1.95 22.51
C SER A 114 3.98 1.94 23.63
N GLU A 115 4.70 0.83 23.84
CA GLU A 115 5.87 0.76 24.75
C GLU A 115 7.19 1.10 24.04
N ALA A 116 7.35 0.79 22.75
CA ALA A 116 8.59 1.04 22.02
C ALA A 116 8.88 2.54 21.77
N VAL A 117 7.86 3.41 21.87
CA VAL A 117 8.01 4.87 21.77
C VAL A 117 8.41 5.52 23.11
N LYS A 118 8.41 4.78 24.24
CA LYS A 118 8.80 5.32 25.55
C LYS A 118 10.30 5.29 25.86
N LEU A 119 11.14 4.77 24.96
CA LEU A 119 12.60 4.87 25.11
C LEU A 119 13.12 6.10 24.35
N GLN A 120 12.76 7.27 24.87
CA GLN A 120 13.61 8.45 24.76
C GLN A 120 14.63 8.32 25.90
N PRO A 121 15.95 8.30 25.64
CA PRO A 121 16.93 8.30 26.73
C PRO A 121 16.80 9.62 27.51
N ASP A 122 16.51 9.51 28.80
CA ASP A 122 16.71 10.57 29.79
C ASP A 122 18.23 10.84 29.94
N ASP A 123 18.85 11.40 28.89
CA ASP A 123 20.22 11.91 28.92
C ASP A 123 20.19 13.41 29.30
N ASP A 124 19.68 13.73 30.50
CA ASP A 124 19.79 15.06 31.11
C ASP A 124 20.33 15.01 32.56
N ASP A 125 20.87 13.86 33.00
CA ASP A 125 21.45 13.69 34.34
C ASP A 125 23.00 13.68 34.35
N PHE A 126 23.64 13.76 33.18
CA PHE A 126 25.12 13.83 33.10
C PHE A 126 25.70 15.26 33.13
N ILE A 127 24.88 16.31 32.89
CA ILE A 127 25.36 17.71 32.90
C ILE A 127 25.31 18.36 34.31
N ARG A 128 24.70 17.72 35.32
CA ARG A 128 24.59 18.29 36.68
C ARG A 128 25.64 17.81 37.68
N ARG A 129 26.69 17.11 37.23
CA ARG A 129 27.71 16.53 38.14
C ARG A 129 29.16 16.65 37.66
N ALA A 130 29.48 17.67 36.87
CA ALA A 130 30.85 18.11 36.58
C ALA A 130 31.01 19.60 36.91
#